data_AF-E2SRN4-F1
#
_entry.id   AF-E2SRN4-F1
#
_cell.length_a   1.000
_cell.length_b   1.000
_cell.length_c   1.000
_cell.angle_alpha   90.00
_cell.angle_beta   90.00
_cell.angle_gamma   90.00
#
_symmetry.space_group_name_H-M   'P 1'
#
loop_
_entity.id
_entity.type
_entity.pdbx_description
1 polymer ?
#
loop_
_entity_poly.entity_id
_entity_poly.type
_entity_poly.pdbx_seq_one_letter_code
_entity_poly.pdbx_strand_id
1 'polypeptide(L)'
;MKSVVENFVPQGGKHCITNSLKQIFTYYGYPMSEELLFGLASGLSFLYLNQAASPMINGRTKVFEFEKKLADRLQITIQCKAGKNYDRIFRMTKQMIDANQPVLIYVDMPFLPYLGLADGSHFGGHAVVLFGYDDEERKFLVSDRDQHDALIYTPNGQIAEDFHMVDYDDIERARSSSFRPFPAKNKYLCIDLQGYRAVNQEVLREAILDTCESMLYPPAQLLGVCGILKFSREVCRWKAFSQKKRRLAGITNYFQIHEKGGTGGGIFRRMYGDFLKEAAGIWQNNRLVELGEQFIAVSFYGMLLQSCCGSCRKQGIYSCCT
;
A
#
# COMPACT_ATOMS: atom_id res chain seq x y z
N MET A 1 11.29 -20.26 24.54
CA MET A 1 10.06 -20.75 23.86
C MET A 1 10.07 -20.19 22.45
N LYS A 2 9.78 -21.03 21.46
CA LYS A 2 9.68 -20.66 20.06
C LYS A 2 8.30 -21.07 19.57
N SER A 3 7.66 -20.21 18.80
CA SER A 3 6.32 -20.45 18.28
C SER A 3 6.25 -19.86 16.88
N VAL A 4 5.67 -20.61 15.95
CA VAL A 4 5.49 -20.22 14.56
C VAL A 4 4.09 -20.66 14.17
N VAL A 5 3.35 -19.79 13.50
CA VAL A 5 2.03 -20.10 12.95
C VAL A 5 2.18 -21.22 11.93
N GLU A 6 1.56 -22.36 12.21
CA GLU A 6 1.62 -23.55 11.35
C GLU A 6 1.04 -23.24 9.95
N ASN A 7 1.70 -23.72 8.88
CA ASN A 7 1.28 -23.53 7.49
C ASN A 7 1.24 -22.07 6.98
N PHE A 8 1.71 -21.09 7.75
CA PHE A 8 1.94 -19.75 7.22
C PHE A 8 3.14 -19.77 6.26
N VAL A 9 2.92 -19.33 5.03
CA VAL A 9 3.97 -19.22 4.00
C VAL A 9 4.15 -17.74 3.68
N PRO A 10 5.32 -17.14 3.96
CA PRO A 10 5.62 -15.77 3.56
C PRO A 10 5.48 -15.57 2.05
N GLN A 11 4.99 -14.40 1.64
CA GLN A 11 4.80 -14.06 0.22
C GLN A 11 5.23 -12.62 -0.08
N GLY A 12 5.89 -12.44 -1.22
CA GLY A 12 6.33 -11.17 -1.75
C GLY A 12 5.23 -10.43 -2.51
N GLY A 13 5.45 -9.12 -2.75
CA GLY A 13 4.42 -8.29 -3.35
C GLY A 13 4.74 -6.82 -3.66
N LYS A 14 3.71 -6.14 -4.17
CA LYS A 14 3.77 -4.80 -4.77
C LYS A 14 3.44 -3.69 -3.78
N HIS A 15 2.58 -3.87 -2.78
CA HIS A 15 2.26 -2.85 -1.78
C HIS A 15 2.10 -3.47 -0.38
N CYS A 16 2.65 -2.82 0.66
CA CYS A 16 2.76 -3.42 1.99
C CYS A 16 1.41 -3.84 2.60
N ILE A 17 0.35 -3.05 2.44
CA ILE A 17 -0.98 -3.37 2.96
C ILE A 17 -1.61 -4.54 2.20
N THR A 18 -1.64 -4.48 0.86
CA THR A 18 -2.28 -5.51 0.03
C THR A 18 -1.52 -6.83 0.07
N ASN A 19 -0.18 -6.79 0.11
CA ASN A 19 0.65 -7.97 0.33
C ASN A 19 0.33 -8.60 1.69
N SER A 20 0.33 -7.82 2.78
CA SER A 20 0.05 -8.36 4.10
C SER A 20 -1.36 -8.98 4.14
N LEU A 21 -2.35 -8.35 3.52
CA LEU A 21 -3.69 -8.93 3.38
C LEU A 21 -3.67 -10.21 2.54
N LYS A 22 -3.02 -10.23 1.37
CA LYS A 22 -2.84 -11.43 0.52
C LYS A 22 -2.30 -12.62 1.32
N GLN A 23 -1.30 -12.39 2.17
CA GLN A 23 -0.74 -13.42 3.04
C GLN A 23 -1.77 -13.95 4.05
N ILE A 24 -2.49 -13.05 4.74
CA ILE A 24 -3.54 -13.44 5.69
C ILE A 24 -4.68 -14.21 4.99
N PHE A 25 -5.15 -13.73 3.85
CA PHE A 25 -6.21 -14.38 3.08
C PHE A 25 -5.79 -15.76 2.58
N THR A 26 -4.56 -15.90 2.09
CA THR A 26 -4.02 -17.20 1.68
C THR A 26 -3.93 -18.16 2.86
N TYR A 27 -3.43 -17.69 4.02
CA TYR A 27 -3.32 -18.49 5.24
C TYR A 27 -4.67 -19.10 5.66
N TYR A 28 -5.74 -18.30 5.60
CA TYR A 28 -7.09 -18.77 5.94
C TYR A 28 -7.81 -19.52 4.81
N GLY A 29 -7.12 -19.85 3.71
CA GLY A 29 -7.69 -20.67 2.62
C GLY A 29 -8.50 -19.91 1.57
N TYR A 30 -8.37 -18.58 1.51
CA TYR A 30 -9.05 -17.71 0.55
C TYR A 30 -8.04 -16.91 -0.30
N PRO A 31 -7.16 -17.56 -1.07
CA PRO A 31 -6.10 -16.87 -1.81
C PRO A 31 -6.67 -15.83 -2.78
N MET A 32 -6.12 -14.62 -2.73
CA MET A 32 -6.45 -13.52 -3.64
C MET A 32 -5.20 -12.77 -4.06
N SER A 33 -5.20 -12.26 -5.29
CA SER A 33 -4.14 -11.36 -5.77
C SER A 33 -4.19 -10.02 -5.03
N GLU A 34 -3.07 -9.29 -5.02
CA GLU A 34 -3.04 -7.94 -4.46
C GLU A 34 -3.93 -6.98 -5.26
N GLU A 35 -3.99 -7.20 -6.57
CA GLU A 35 -4.79 -6.45 -7.54
C GLU A 35 -6.28 -6.59 -7.22
N LEU A 36 -6.76 -7.82 -7.02
CA LEU A 36 -8.15 -8.08 -6.68
C LEU A 36 -8.52 -7.45 -5.34
N LEU A 37 -7.68 -7.63 -4.30
CA LEU A 37 -7.85 -6.95 -3.01
C LEU A 37 -7.90 -5.42 -3.18
N PHE A 38 -7.00 -4.86 -3.98
CA PHE A 38 -6.93 -3.42 -4.24
C PHE A 38 -8.17 -2.89 -4.96
N GLY A 39 -8.62 -3.58 -6.00
CA GLY A 39 -9.80 -3.21 -6.78
C GLY A 39 -11.09 -3.34 -5.97
N LEU A 40 -11.27 -4.46 -5.26
CA LEU A 40 -12.44 -4.70 -4.39
C LEU A 40 -12.56 -3.66 -3.28
N ALA A 41 -11.47 -3.12 -2.78
CA ALA A 41 -11.49 -2.06 -1.77
C ALA A 41 -11.71 -0.65 -2.36
N SER A 42 -11.95 -0.53 -3.67
CA SER A 42 -11.93 0.75 -4.41
C SER A 42 -10.65 1.54 -4.11
N GLY A 43 -9.52 0.83 -4.17
CA GLY A 43 -8.24 1.32 -3.69
C GLY A 43 -7.67 2.47 -4.49
N LEU A 44 -7.98 2.56 -5.80
CA LEU A 44 -7.46 3.62 -6.67
C LEU A 44 -8.07 4.98 -6.29
N SER A 45 -7.21 5.97 -6.08
CA SER A 45 -7.62 7.35 -5.86
C SER A 45 -6.60 8.34 -6.41
N PHE A 46 -6.84 9.62 -6.14
CA PHE A 46 -5.85 10.67 -6.30
C PHE A 46 -6.09 11.77 -5.28
N LEU A 47 -5.01 12.25 -4.65
CA LEU A 47 -5.00 13.42 -3.78
C LEU A 47 -3.76 14.25 -4.09
N TYR A 48 -3.92 15.56 -4.21
CA TYR A 48 -2.81 16.52 -4.24
C TYR A 48 -2.85 17.42 -3.00
N LEU A 49 -1.76 17.40 -2.23
CA LEU A 49 -1.56 18.27 -1.08
C LEU A 49 -0.37 19.19 -1.32
N ASN A 50 -0.55 20.49 -1.12
CA ASN A 50 0.54 21.47 -1.16
C ASN A 50 0.96 21.87 0.26
N GLN A 51 1.66 20.98 0.97
CA GLN A 51 2.13 21.27 2.32
C GLN A 51 3.32 22.25 2.29
N ALA A 52 3.53 22.97 3.39
CA ALA A 52 4.59 23.96 3.52
C ALA A 52 5.97 23.37 3.20
N ALA A 53 6.28 22.21 3.80
CA ALA A 53 7.55 21.50 3.63
C ALA A 53 7.73 20.97 2.20
N SER A 54 6.72 20.27 1.68
CA SER A 54 6.75 19.70 0.33
C SER A 54 5.35 19.40 -0.17
N PRO A 55 5.00 19.72 -1.43
CA PRO A 55 3.83 19.14 -2.04
C PRO A 55 3.98 17.62 -2.20
N MET A 56 2.85 16.92 -2.15
CA MET A 56 2.77 15.47 -2.23
C MET A 56 1.49 15.06 -2.94
N ILE A 57 1.58 14.03 -3.77
CA ILE A 57 0.42 13.31 -4.29
C ILE A 57 0.23 11.99 -3.55
N ASN A 58 -0.99 11.47 -3.53
CA ASN A 58 -1.28 10.11 -3.08
C ASN A 58 -2.23 9.42 -4.07
N GLY A 59 -2.00 8.14 -4.31
CA GLY A 59 -2.69 7.37 -5.35
C GLY A 59 -3.78 6.44 -4.87
N ARG A 60 -4.06 6.41 -3.57
CA ARG A 60 -4.93 5.42 -2.98
C ARG A 60 -5.95 6.02 -2.03
N THR A 61 -7.03 5.27 -1.81
CA THR A 61 -8.01 5.64 -0.78
C THR A 61 -7.37 5.62 0.62
N LYS A 62 -8.05 6.26 1.56
CA LYS A 62 -7.57 6.39 2.94
C LYS A 62 -7.45 5.01 3.60
N VAL A 63 -6.45 4.89 4.47
CA VAL A 63 -6.34 3.74 5.39
C VAL A 63 -7.62 3.66 6.24
N PHE A 64 -8.07 2.45 6.50
CA PHE A 64 -9.33 2.03 7.15
C PHE A 64 -10.60 2.21 6.31
N GLU A 65 -10.64 3.16 5.37
CA GLU A 65 -11.69 3.16 4.35
C GLU A 65 -11.52 1.99 3.39
N PHE A 66 -10.27 1.71 3.00
CA PHE A 66 -9.88 0.53 2.21
C PHE A 66 -10.35 -0.78 2.87
N GLU A 67 -9.94 -1.00 4.12
CA GLU A 67 -10.25 -2.22 4.87
C GLU A 67 -11.76 -2.36 5.13
N LYS A 68 -12.47 -1.25 5.38
CA LYS A 68 -13.92 -1.25 5.55
C LYS A 68 -14.64 -1.67 4.26
N LYS A 69 -14.31 -1.04 3.12
CA LYS A 69 -14.93 -1.37 1.83
C LYS A 69 -14.69 -2.84 1.45
N LEU A 70 -13.47 -3.33 1.68
CA LEU A 70 -13.13 -4.73 1.47
C LEU A 70 -13.96 -5.65 2.36
N ALA A 71 -14.06 -5.33 3.66
CA ALA A 71 -14.84 -6.09 4.63
C ALA A 71 -16.32 -6.17 4.26
N ASP A 72 -16.93 -5.04 3.94
CA ASP A 72 -18.34 -4.94 3.57
C ASP A 72 -18.65 -5.78 2.31
N ARG A 73 -17.78 -5.70 1.28
CA ARG A 73 -17.96 -6.40 0.00
C ARG A 73 -17.76 -7.90 0.06
N LEU A 74 -16.87 -8.35 0.94
CA LEU A 74 -16.60 -9.77 1.14
C LEU A 74 -17.41 -10.36 2.30
N GLN A 75 -18.26 -9.57 2.99
CA GLN A 75 -19.02 -10.00 4.16
C GLN A 75 -18.14 -10.59 5.29
N ILE A 76 -16.95 -10.03 5.45
CA ILE A 76 -15.98 -10.40 6.48
C ILE A 76 -15.84 -9.29 7.51
N THR A 77 -15.12 -9.55 8.59
CA THR A 77 -14.79 -8.51 9.58
C THR A 77 -13.31 -8.17 9.52
N ILE A 78 -13.00 -6.89 9.37
CA ILE A 78 -11.64 -6.35 9.53
C ILE A 78 -11.71 -5.23 10.57
N GLN A 79 -11.08 -5.44 11.73
CA GLN A 79 -11.05 -4.47 12.81
C GLN A 79 -9.61 -4.02 13.08
N CYS A 80 -9.36 -2.71 12.98
CA CYS A 80 -8.12 -2.14 13.46
C CYS A 80 -8.20 -1.90 14.97
N LYS A 81 -7.33 -2.58 15.71
CA LYS A 81 -7.14 -2.39 17.16
C LYS A 81 -5.82 -1.67 17.41
N ALA A 82 -5.76 -0.94 18.51
CA ALA A 82 -4.59 -0.17 18.94
C ALA A 82 -4.51 -0.13 20.47
N GLY A 83 -3.35 0.18 21.03
CA GLY A 83 -3.18 0.28 22.48
C GLY A 83 -2.00 1.16 22.90
N LYS A 84 -2.11 1.80 24.07
CA LYS A 84 -1.03 2.63 24.63
C LYS A 84 0.02 1.84 25.41
N ASN A 85 -0.35 0.68 25.95
CA ASN A 85 0.55 -0.17 26.74
C ASN A 85 1.13 -1.25 25.83
N TYR A 86 2.42 -1.14 25.51
CA TYR A 86 3.08 -2.08 24.59
C TYR A 86 3.18 -3.48 25.19
N ASP A 87 3.52 -3.65 26.47
CA ASP A 87 3.63 -4.97 27.11
C ASP A 87 2.36 -5.82 26.95
N ARG A 88 1.19 -5.18 27.07
CA ARG A 88 -0.10 -5.85 26.83
C ARG A 88 -0.26 -6.23 25.37
N ILE A 89 0.10 -5.35 24.43
CA ILE A 89 0.04 -5.62 22.99
C ILE A 89 1.01 -6.73 22.59
N PHE A 90 2.21 -6.74 23.18
CA PHE A 90 3.23 -7.76 22.99
C PHE A 90 2.73 -9.13 23.44
N ARG A 91 2.22 -9.25 24.67
CA ARG A 91 1.63 -10.51 25.18
C ARG A 91 0.46 -10.99 24.31
N MET A 92 -0.43 -10.10 23.91
CA MET A 92 -1.56 -10.45 23.03
C MET A 92 -1.10 -10.88 21.64
N THR A 93 -0.07 -10.25 21.08
CA THR A 93 0.52 -10.66 19.79
C THR A 93 1.05 -12.09 19.87
N LYS A 94 1.77 -12.42 20.95
CA LYS A 94 2.25 -13.80 21.19
C LYS A 94 1.09 -14.79 21.34
N GLN A 95 0.06 -14.44 22.12
CA GLN A 95 -1.14 -15.26 22.26
C GLN A 95 -1.85 -15.55 20.93
N MET A 96 -1.89 -14.57 20.02
CA MET A 96 -2.43 -14.78 18.67
C MET A 96 -1.57 -15.77 17.87
N ILE A 97 -0.24 -15.60 17.89
CA ILE A 97 0.70 -16.52 17.22
C ILE A 97 0.57 -17.94 17.80
N ASP A 98 0.53 -18.08 19.12
CA ASP A 98 0.34 -19.37 19.80
C ASP A 98 -1.02 -20.02 19.50
N ALA A 99 -2.00 -19.21 19.11
CA ALA A 99 -3.31 -19.67 18.63
C ALA A 99 -3.35 -19.91 17.11
N ASN A 100 -2.19 -20.01 16.44
CA ASN A 100 -2.07 -20.13 14.99
C ASN A 100 -2.79 -18.98 14.24
N GLN A 101 -2.58 -17.75 14.68
CA GLN A 101 -3.10 -16.55 14.00
C GLN A 101 -1.94 -15.62 13.62
N PRO A 102 -1.63 -15.46 12.33
CA PRO A 102 -0.66 -14.47 11.88
C PRO A 102 -1.21 -13.06 12.13
N VAL A 103 -0.33 -12.14 12.53
CA VAL A 103 -0.74 -10.82 13.02
C VAL A 103 -0.25 -9.75 12.05
N LEU A 104 -1.19 -9.16 11.29
CA LEU A 104 -0.91 -7.97 10.49
C LEU A 104 -0.78 -6.75 11.41
N ILE A 105 0.39 -6.13 11.42
CA ILE A 105 0.72 -4.97 12.26
C ILE A 105 1.11 -3.77 11.41
N TYR A 106 1.00 -2.57 11.98
CA TYR A 106 1.59 -1.36 11.42
C TYR A 106 2.84 -0.96 12.19
N VAL A 107 3.89 -0.65 11.45
CA VAL A 107 5.24 -0.36 11.96
C VAL A 107 5.81 0.87 11.27
N ASP A 108 6.72 1.55 11.95
CA ASP A 108 7.48 2.68 11.42
C ASP A 108 8.81 2.21 10.81
N MET A 109 8.94 2.40 9.50
CA MET A 109 9.97 1.77 8.68
C MET A 109 11.42 1.97 9.15
N PRO A 110 11.86 3.15 9.64
CA PRO A 110 13.25 3.33 10.09
C PRO A 110 13.66 2.46 11.27
N PHE A 111 12.70 1.92 12.02
CA PHE A 111 12.97 0.99 13.12
C PHE A 111 13.05 -0.47 12.67
N LEU A 112 12.93 -0.75 11.36
CA LEU A 112 13.13 -2.08 10.78
C LEU A 112 14.55 -2.14 10.20
N PRO A 113 15.51 -2.83 10.86
CA PRO A 113 16.92 -2.74 10.51
C PRO A 113 17.23 -3.14 9.05
N TYR A 114 16.51 -4.15 8.54
CA TYR A 114 16.69 -4.67 7.18
C TYR A 114 16.35 -3.64 6.08
N LEU A 115 15.56 -2.61 6.38
CA LEU A 115 15.26 -1.54 5.42
C LEU A 115 16.35 -0.47 5.32
N GLY A 116 17.29 -0.40 6.29
CA GLY A 116 18.45 0.50 6.22
C GLY A 116 18.10 1.99 6.07
N LEU A 117 16.94 2.43 6.54
CA LEU A 117 16.49 3.81 6.35
C LEU A 117 17.12 4.74 7.39
N ALA A 118 17.41 5.97 6.98
CA ALA A 118 17.84 7.01 7.91
C ALA A 118 16.71 7.39 8.88
N ASP A 119 17.05 7.67 10.14
CA ASP A 119 16.12 8.00 11.23
C ASP A 119 15.05 9.04 10.83
N GLY A 120 15.39 10.04 10.03
CA GLY A 120 14.44 11.08 9.59
C GLY A 120 13.33 10.63 8.63
N SER A 121 13.31 9.36 8.20
CA SER A 121 12.44 8.84 7.13
C SER A 121 11.17 8.18 7.65
N HIS A 122 10.63 8.66 8.78
CA HIS A 122 9.51 8.06 9.48
C HIS A 122 8.25 7.88 8.63
N PHE A 123 7.73 6.65 8.64
CA PHE A 123 6.47 6.23 8.04
C PHE A 123 5.88 5.05 8.85
N GLY A 124 5.18 5.35 9.95
CA GLY A 124 4.42 4.39 10.77
C GLY A 124 3.12 3.87 10.14
N GLY A 125 3.04 3.89 8.81
CA GLY A 125 1.93 3.36 8.02
C GLY A 125 2.30 2.09 7.25
N HIS A 126 3.51 1.56 7.45
CA HIS A 126 3.98 0.34 6.79
C HIS A 126 3.35 -0.89 7.45
N ALA A 127 2.85 -1.81 6.64
CA ALA A 127 2.18 -3.01 7.12
C ALA A 127 3.06 -4.24 6.87
N VAL A 128 3.19 -5.09 7.88
CA VAL A 128 3.93 -6.35 7.84
C VAL A 128 3.16 -7.42 8.63
N VAL A 129 3.50 -8.69 8.44
CA VAL A 129 2.87 -9.81 9.16
C VAL A 129 3.87 -10.42 10.13
N LEU A 130 3.52 -10.46 11.42
CA LEU A 130 4.21 -11.29 12.40
C LEU A 130 3.61 -12.70 12.36
N PHE A 131 4.43 -13.72 12.17
CA PHE A 131 3.97 -15.11 12.09
C PHE A 131 4.74 -16.06 13.01
N GLY A 132 5.67 -15.55 13.80
CA GLY A 132 6.40 -16.34 14.78
C GLY A 132 7.22 -15.49 15.72
N TYR A 133 7.75 -16.12 16.76
CA TYR A 133 8.70 -15.50 17.68
C TYR A 133 9.67 -16.54 18.28
N ASP A 134 10.80 -16.04 18.75
CA ASP A 134 11.82 -16.77 19.47
C ASP A 134 12.21 -15.99 20.73
N ASP A 135 11.84 -16.51 21.92
CA ASP A 135 12.17 -15.87 23.19
C ASP A 135 13.63 -16.03 23.60
N GLU A 136 14.34 -17.03 23.08
CA GLU A 136 15.77 -17.22 23.38
C GLU A 136 16.57 -16.13 22.66
N GLU A 137 16.26 -15.90 21.38
CA GLU A 137 16.86 -14.85 20.57
C GLU A 137 16.22 -13.47 20.79
N ARG A 138 15.07 -13.41 21.48
CA ARG A 138 14.22 -12.21 21.64
C ARG A 138 13.83 -11.55 20.31
N LYS A 139 13.39 -12.36 19.34
CA LYS A 139 13.07 -11.90 17.98
C LYS A 139 11.67 -12.32 17.54
N PHE A 140 11.02 -11.47 16.76
CA PHE A 140 9.85 -11.85 15.95
C PHE A 140 10.29 -12.30 14.56
N LEU A 141 9.53 -13.24 13.98
CA LEU A 141 9.60 -13.56 12.56
C LEU A 141 8.60 -12.66 11.83
N VAL A 142 9.12 -11.88 10.88
CA VAL A 142 8.41 -10.81 10.17
C VAL A 142 8.41 -11.13 8.68
N SER A 143 7.22 -11.24 8.09
CA SER A 143 7.06 -11.25 6.64
C SER A 143 6.69 -9.84 6.16
N ASP A 144 7.44 -9.35 5.18
CA ASP A 144 7.23 -8.05 4.53
C ASP A 144 6.98 -8.29 3.03
N ARG A 145 7.02 -7.23 2.22
CA ARG A 145 6.79 -7.27 0.77
C ARG A 145 7.93 -7.89 -0.04
N ASP A 146 9.12 -8.03 0.53
CA ASP A 146 10.21 -8.73 -0.13
C ASP A 146 10.08 -10.24 0.03
N GLN A 147 10.58 -10.96 -0.96
CA GLN A 147 10.66 -12.42 -1.00
C GLN A 147 11.73 -12.80 -2.03
N HIS A 148 12.22 -14.04 -2.03
CA HIS A 148 13.16 -14.56 -3.03
C HIS A 148 12.75 -14.27 -4.49
N ASP A 149 11.44 -14.17 -4.79
CA ASP A 149 10.90 -13.85 -6.12
C ASP A 149 10.37 -12.40 -6.25
N ALA A 150 10.45 -11.60 -5.18
CA ALA A 150 9.95 -10.23 -5.10
C ALA A 150 10.99 -9.29 -4.49
N LEU A 151 11.95 -8.89 -5.33
CA LEU A 151 13.04 -8.01 -4.93
C LEU A 151 12.57 -6.57 -4.61
N ILE A 152 13.10 -6.00 -3.53
CA ILE A 152 12.93 -4.58 -3.20
C ILE A 152 14.27 -3.85 -3.08
N TYR A 153 14.21 -2.51 -3.12
CA TYR A 153 15.38 -1.65 -3.05
C TYR A 153 15.39 -0.89 -1.72
N THR A 154 16.51 -0.98 -1.02
CA THR A 154 16.82 -0.22 0.20
C THR A 154 18.03 0.69 -0.04
N PRO A 155 18.34 1.63 0.86
CA PRO A 155 19.59 2.39 0.82
C PRO A 155 20.84 1.50 0.90
N ASN A 156 20.72 0.31 1.50
CA ASN A 156 21.83 -0.64 1.67
C ASN A 156 21.98 -1.62 0.51
N GLY A 157 21.10 -1.55 -0.50
CA GLY A 157 21.11 -2.44 -1.65
C GLY A 157 19.77 -3.14 -1.86
N GLN A 158 19.79 -4.19 -2.67
CA GLN A 158 18.62 -5.00 -2.96
C GLN A 158 18.46 -6.08 -1.89
N ILE A 159 17.22 -6.35 -1.48
CA ILE A 159 16.87 -7.46 -0.58
C ILE A 159 15.73 -8.28 -1.19
N ALA A 160 15.71 -9.57 -0.87
CA ALA A 160 14.78 -10.56 -1.39
C ALA A 160 14.69 -11.74 -0.41
N GLU A 161 14.43 -11.45 0.86
CA GLU A 161 14.39 -12.46 1.92
C GLU A 161 12.96 -12.95 2.11
N ASP A 162 12.76 -14.25 2.33
CA ASP A 162 11.42 -14.80 2.57
C ASP A 162 10.80 -14.26 3.87
N PHE A 163 11.63 -14.00 4.87
CA PHE A 163 11.23 -13.33 6.10
C PHE A 163 12.46 -12.75 6.82
N HIS A 164 12.20 -11.88 7.79
CA HIS A 164 13.22 -11.24 8.62
C HIS A 164 13.05 -11.65 10.08
N MET A 165 14.15 -11.85 10.80
CA MET A 165 14.12 -11.94 12.27
C MET A 165 14.46 -10.57 12.86
N VAL A 166 13.51 -9.97 13.58
CA VAL A 166 13.65 -8.60 14.10
C VAL A 166 13.54 -8.60 15.62
N ASP A 167 14.45 -7.91 16.29
CA ASP A 167 14.52 -7.83 17.74
C ASP A 167 13.20 -7.28 18.33
N TYR A 168 12.80 -7.80 19.50
CA TYR A 168 11.61 -7.34 20.21
C TYR A 168 11.66 -5.82 20.47
N ASP A 169 12.83 -5.30 20.82
CA ASP A 169 13.02 -3.88 21.13
C ASP A 169 12.85 -3.02 19.86
N ASP A 170 13.25 -3.53 18.69
CA ASP A 170 13.06 -2.88 17.39
C ASP A 170 11.59 -2.87 16.98
N ILE A 171 10.90 -4.01 17.13
CA ILE A 171 9.46 -4.09 16.89
C ILE A 171 8.68 -3.21 17.88
N GLU A 172 9.13 -3.07 19.13
CA GLU A 172 8.55 -2.12 20.08
C GLU A 172 8.67 -0.68 19.60
N ARG A 173 9.89 -0.25 19.23
CA ARG A 173 10.11 1.10 18.69
C ARG A 173 9.27 1.35 17.44
N ALA A 174 9.26 0.38 16.53
CA ALA A 174 8.52 0.45 15.27
C ALA A 174 7.01 0.57 15.49
N ARG A 175 6.44 -0.25 16.37
CA ARG A 175 4.99 -0.25 16.66
C ARG A 175 4.57 0.92 17.52
N SER A 176 5.35 1.30 18.52
CA SER A 176 5.01 2.37 19.47
C SER A 176 5.24 3.78 18.89
N SER A 177 5.88 3.88 17.72
CA SER A 177 6.14 5.16 17.04
C SER A 177 4.91 6.07 16.94
N SER A 178 5.11 7.33 17.33
CA SER A 178 4.13 8.40 17.26
C SER A 178 4.45 9.47 16.22
N PHE A 179 5.45 9.24 15.35
CA PHE A 179 5.86 10.21 14.35
C PHE A 179 4.73 10.52 13.35
N ARG A 180 4.57 11.81 13.04
CA ARG A 180 3.55 12.32 12.12
C ARG A 180 4.11 12.33 10.69
N PRO A 181 3.24 12.21 9.66
CA PRO A 181 1.78 12.21 9.73
C PRO A 181 1.13 10.83 9.95
N PHE A 182 1.90 9.74 9.83
CA PHE A 182 1.39 8.37 9.89
C PHE A 182 1.94 7.62 11.10
N PRO A 183 1.42 7.83 12.32
CA PRO A 183 1.96 7.15 13.50
C PRO A 183 1.47 5.70 13.58
N ALA A 184 2.35 4.77 13.97
CA ALA A 184 2.07 3.34 14.06
C ALA A 184 1.12 3.02 15.22
N LYS A 185 1.32 3.62 16.41
CA LYS A 185 0.42 3.55 17.59
C LYS A 185 -0.03 2.14 17.97
N ASN A 186 0.86 1.16 17.84
CA ASN A 186 0.62 -0.25 18.16
C ASN A 186 -0.59 -0.83 17.43
N LYS A 187 -0.89 -0.33 16.23
CA LYS A 187 -2.03 -0.81 15.44
C LYS A 187 -1.77 -2.20 14.90
N TYR A 188 -2.81 -3.02 14.92
CA TYR A 188 -2.86 -4.34 14.31
C TYR A 188 -4.28 -4.63 13.84
N LEU A 189 -4.44 -5.55 12.89
CA LEU A 189 -5.74 -5.96 12.40
C LEU A 189 -6.17 -7.29 13.02
N CYS A 190 -7.42 -7.37 13.43
CA CYS A 190 -8.13 -8.62 13.65
C CYS A 190 -9.01 -8.87 12.41
N ILE A 191 -8.79 -10.00 11.74
CA ILE A 191 -9.49 -10.37 10.51
C ILE A 191 -10.24 -11.68 10.79
N ASP A 192 -11.53 -11.68 10.51
CA ASP A 192 -12.40 -12.84 10.62
C ASP A 192 -13.14 -13.06 9.30
N LEU A 193 -12.93 -14.23 8.70
CA LEU A 193 -13.42 -14.61 7.38
C LEU A 193 -14.62 -15.59 7.44
N GLN A 194 -15.20 -15.86 8.62
CA GLN A 194 -16.31 -16.83 8.76
C GLN A 194 -17.54 -16.52 7.88
N GLY A 195 -17.76 -15.25 7.54
CA GLY A 195 -18.85 -14.79 6.67
C GLY A 195 -18.49 -14.64 5.19
N TYR A 196 -17.32 -15.11 4.75
CA TYR A 196 -16.78 -14.80 3.43
C TYR A 196 -17.76 -15.05 2.28
N ARG A 197 -18.03 -13.98 1.54
CA ARG A 197 -18.75 -13.99 0.26
C ARG A 197 -17.75 -14.02 -0.89
N ALA A 198 -17.89 -15.03 -1.75
CA ALA A 198 -17.09 -15.12 -2.98
C ALA A 198 -17.31 -13.92 -3.89
N VAL A 199 -16.24 -13.50 -4.56
CA VAL A 199 -16.27 -12.40 -5.53
C VAL A 199 -17.10 -12.81 -6.75
N ASN A 200 -18.12 -12.01 -7.06
CA ASN A 200 -18.97 -12.18 -8.23
C ASN A 200 -19.07 -10.86 -9.02
N GLN A 201 -19.82 -10.90 -10.11
CA GLN A 201 -20.03 -9.76 -10.99
C GLN A 201 -20.62 -8.54 -10.26
N GLU A 202 -21.55 -8.74 -9.34
CA GLU A 202 -22.19 -7.65 -8.59
C GLU A 202 -21.17 -6.94 -7.70
N VAL A 203 -20.33 -7.69 -6.98
CA VAL A 203 -19.27 -7.13 -6.12
C VAL A 203 -18.28 -6.32 -6.96
N LEU A 204 -17.84 -6.86 -8.09
CA LEU A 204 -16.89 -6.20 -8.98
C LEU A 204 -17.48 -4.91 -9.57
N ARG A 205 -18.74 -4.96 -10.01
CA ARG A 205 -19.46 -3.79 -10.53
C ARG A 205 -19.53 -2.70 -9.48
N GLU A 206 -19.92 -3.03 -8.25
CA GLU A 206 -19.99 -2.08 -7.15
C GLU A 206 -18.64 -1.40 -6.88
N ALA A 207 -17.57 -2.19 -6.78
CA ALA A 207 -16.22 -1.68 -6.50
C ALA A 207 -15.66 -0.78 -7.62
N ILE A 208 -15.93 -1.14 -8.88
CA ILE A 208 -15.53 -0.35 -10.05
C ILE A 208 -16.34 0.96 -10.11
N LEU A 209 -17.66 0.91 -9.89
CA LEU A 209 -18.51 2.11 -9.90
C LEU A 209 -18.12 3.10 -8.80
N ASP A 210 -17.89 2.62 -7.58
CA ASP A 210 -17.42 3.46 -6.45
C ASP A 210 -16.04 4.10 -6.74
N THR A 211 -15.15 3.37 -7.42
CA THR A 211 -13.88 3.95 -7.90
C THR A 211 -14.11 5.04 -8.95
N CYS A 212 -14.99 4.80 -9.92
CA CYS A 212 -15.34 5.78 -10.95
C CYS A 212 -15.97 7.04 -10.32
N GLU A 213 -16.92 6.89 -9.41
CA GLU A 213 -17.60 7.99 -8.74
C GLU A 213 -16.61 8.85 -7.94
N SER A 214 -15.78 8.23 -7.10
CA SER A 214 -14.80 8.96 -6.29
C SER A 214 -13.73 9.68 -7.12
N MET A 215 -13.40 9.17 -8.31
CA MET A 215 -12.45 9.79 -9.23
C MET A 215 -13.06 10.90 -10.09
N LEU A 216 -14.28 10.72 -10.58
CA LEU A 216 -14.95 11.64 -11.52
C LEU A 216 -15.74 12.74 -10.80
N TYR A 217 -16.33 12.44 -9.65
CA TYR A 217 -17.16 13.36 -8.87
C TYR A 217 -16.64 13.56 -7.45
N PRO A 218 -15.36 13.94 -7.27
CA PRO A 218 -14.79 14.10 -5.95
C PRO A 218 -15.41 15.29 -5.19
N PRO A 219 -15.52 15.22 -3.86
CA PRO A 219 -16.06 16.32 -3.05
C PRO A 219 -15.14 17.54 -2.95
N ALA A 220 -13.90 17.46 -3.46
CA ALA A 220 -12.93 18.54 -3.41
C ALA A 220 -12.03 18.55 -4.65
N GLN A 221 -11.62 19.76 -5.09
CA GLN A 221 -10.77 19.97 -6.27
C GLN A 221 -9.36 19.36 -6.19
N LEU A 222 -8.93 18.96 -5.00
CA LEU A 222 -7.64 18.34 -4.73
C LEU A 222 -7.70 16.81 -4.79
N LEU A 223 -8.88 16.23 -5.03
CA LEU A 223 -9.11 14.79 -5.14
C LEU A 223 -9.44 14.40 -6.59
N GLY A 224 -9.30 13.10 -6.90
CA GLY A 224 -9.74 12.51 -8.17
C GLY A 224 -9.11 13.16 -9.41
N VAL A 225 -9.85 13.17 -10.51
CA VAL A 225 -9.41 13.80 -11.78
C VAL A 225 -9.17 15.30 -11.61
N CYS A 226 -9.97 16.00 -10.80
CA CYS A 226 -9.74 17.41 -10.49
C CYS A 226 -8.36 17.63 -9.85
N GLY A 227 -7.98 16.75 -8.92
CA GLY A 227 -6.67 16.74 -8.27
C GLY A 227 -5.53 16.49 -9.25
N ILE A 228 -5.70 15.56 -10.20
CA ILE A 228 -4.71 15.29 -11.26
C ILE A 228 -4.48 16.55 -12.11
N LEU A 229 -5.56 17.20 -12.54
CA LEU A 229 -5.50 18.42 -13.33
C LEU A 229 -4.90 19.59 -12.54
N LYS A 230 -5.17 19.66 -11.23
CA LYS A 230 -4.53 20.65 -10.36
C LYS A 230 -3.04 20.39 -10.26
N PHE A 231 -2.63 19.15 -9.99
CA PHE A 231 -1.23 18.76 -9.89
C PHE A 231 -0.45 19.04 -11.18
N SER A 232 -1.01 18.76 -12.36
CA SER A 232 -0.35 19.02 -13.65
C SER A 232 -0.02 20.51 -13.87
N ARG A 233 -0.82 21.42 -13.31
CA ARG A 233 -0.54 22.87 -13.33
C ARG A 233 0.46 23.28 -12.26
N GLU A 234 0.32 22.74 -11.05
CA GLU A 234 1.17 23.13 -9.91
C GLU A 234 2.61 22.63 -10.06
N VAL A 235 2.83 21.44 -10.62
CA VAL A 235 4.18 20.87 -10.82
C VAL A 235 5.05 21.78 -11.71
N CYS A 236 4.46 22.44 -12.70
CA CYS A 236 5.14 23.42 -13.57
C CYS A 236 5.65 24.65 -12.81
N ARG A 237 5.06 24.96 -11.64
CA ARG A 237 5.44 26.08 -10.79
C ARG A 237 6.58 25.72 -9.83
N TRP A 238 6.89 24.44 -9.64
CA TRP A 238 7.94 24.00 -8.71
C TRP A 238 9.33 24.47 -9.12
N LYS A 239 9.52 24.90 -10.37
CA LYS A 239 10.76 25.56 -10.82
C LYS A 239 11.10 26.83 -10.00
N ALA A 240 10.09 27.48 -9.44
CA ALA A 240 10.24 28.67 -8.59
C ALA A 240 10.48 28.33 -7.11
N PHE A 241 10.43 27.05 -6.72
CA PHE A 241 10.78 26.66 -5.35
C PHE A 241 12.28 26.79 -5.10
N SER A 242 12.64 26.99 -3.83
CA SER A 242 14.02 26.83 -3.39
C SER A 242 14.54 25.44 -3.75
N GLN A 243 15.86 25.31 -3.98
CA GLN A 243 16.49 24.04 -4.35
C GLN A 243 16.14 22.92 -3.35
N LYS A 244 16.14 23.23 -2.05
CA LYS A 244 15.78 22.30 -0.97
C LYS A 244 14.34 21.79 -1.11
N LYS A 245 13.36 22.71 -1.25
CA LYS A 245 11.94 22.33 -1.38
C LYS A 245 11.68 21.56 -2.67
N ARG A 246 12.29 21.97 -3.79
CA ARG A 246 12.16 21.29 -5.07
C ARG A 246 12.71 19.85 -5.03
N ARG A 247 13.88 19.65 -4.41
CA ARG A 247 14.47 18.32 -4.21
C ARG A 247 13.56 17.43 -3.36
N LEU A 248 13.06 17.94 -2.23
CA LEU A 248 12.16 17.19 -1.36
C LEU A 248 10.83 16.83 -2.06
N ALA A 249 10.27 17.75 -2.85
CA ALA A 249 9.09 17.50 -3.69
C ALA A 249 9.35 16.38 -4.70
N GLY A 250 10.48 16.43 -5.41
CA GLY A 250 10.87 15.38 -6.35
C GLY A 250 10.97 14.01 -5.68
N ILE A 251 11.67 13.92 -4.55
CA ILE A 251 11.85 12.65 -3.81
C ILE A 251 10.52 12.12 -3.29
N THR A 252 9.72 12.97 -2.62
CA THR A 252 8.43 12.58 -2.05
C THR A 252 7.50 12.01 -3.13
N ASN A 253 7.39 12.69 -4.27
CA ASN A 253 6.48 12.28 -5.34
C ASN A 253 7.07 11.11 -6.17
N TYR A 254 8.39 10.95 -6.23
CA TYR A 254 9.01 9.77 -6.84
C TYR A 254 8.54 8.49 -6.14
N PHE A 255 8.58 8.43 -4.81
CA PHE A 255 8.10 7.26 -4.06
C PHE A 255 6.59 7.02 -4.23
N GLN A 256 5.79 8.08 -4.42
CA GLN A 256 4.35 7.93 -4.65
C GLN A 256 4.01 7.46 -6.08
N ILE A 257 4.91 7.64 -7.05
CA ILE A 257 4.67 7.29 -8.46
C ILE A 257 5.34 5.97 -8.82
N HIS A 258 6.57 5.76 -8.37
CA HIS A 258 7.41 4.65 -8.77
C HIS A 258 7.07 3.38 -7.98
N GLU A 259 7.17 2.22 -8.62
CA GLU A 259 6.87 0.92 -8.00
C GLU A 259 7.74 0.62 -6.77
N LYS A 260 8.98 1.13 -6.78
CA LYS A 260 9.94 1.09 -5.65
C LYS A 260 9.41 1.71 -4.35
N GLY A 261 8.45 2.65 -4.43
CA GLY A 261 7.78 3.16 -3.23
C GLY A 261 6.61 2.30 -2.76
N GLY A 262 6.49 1.07 -3.28
CA GLY A 262 5.44 0.14 -2.92
C GLY A 262 4.07 0.50 -3.50
N THR A 263 4.02 1.03 -4.73
CA THR A 263 2.77 1.43 -5.39
C THR A 263 2.39 0.54 -6.57
N GLY A 264 3.20 -0.48 -6.86
CA GLY A 264 3.08 -1.31 -8.07
C GLY A 264 3.31 -0.58 -9.39
N GLY A 265 3.64 0.72 -9.36
CA GLY A 265 3.99 1.52 -10.53
C GLY A 265 2.88 2.44 -11.01
N GLY A 266 3.28 3.63 -11.48
CA GLY A 266 2.40 4.68 -11.95
C GLY A 266 1.33 5.03 -10.92
N ILE A 267 1.70 5.24 -9.65
CA ILE A 267 0.78 5.65 -8.58
C ILE A 267 -0.48 4.74 -8.49
N PHE A 268 -0.27 3.42 -8.41
CA PHE A 268 -1.29 2.36 -8.37
C PHE A 268 -2.09 2.12 -9.67
N ARG A 269 -1.82 2.84 -10.77
CA ARG A 269 -2.55 2.60 -12.03
C ARG A 269 -2.26 1.23 -12.64
N ARG A 270 -1.02 0.72 -12.50
CA ARG A 270 -0.69 -0.63 -12.96
C ARG A 270 -1.46 -1.70 -12.19
N MET A 271 -1.47 -1.62 -10.86
CA MET A 271 -2.26 -2.55 -10.01
C MET A 271 -3.76 -2.50 -10.34
N TYR A 272 -4.31 -1.30 -10.54
CA TYR A 272 -5.73 -1.18 -10.92
C TYR A 272 -6.00 -1.73 -12.34
N GLY A 273 -5.07 -1.54 -13.28
CA GLY A 273 -5.21 -2.11 -14.61
C GLY A 273 -5.14 -3.64 -14.62
N ASP A 274 -4.21 -4.22 -13.86
CA ASP A 274 -4.11 -5.67 -13.67
C ASP A 274 -5.38 -6.22 -12.97
N PHE A 275 -5.96 -5.49 -12.01
CA PHE A 275 -7.27 -5.80 -11.41
C PHE A 275 -8.39 -5.87 -12.46
N LEU A 276 -8.50 -4.88 -13.35
CA LEU A 276 -9.54 -4.88 -14.37
C LEU A 276 -9.40 -6.08 -15.32
N LYS A 277 -8.16 -6.46 -15.65
CA LYS A 277 -7.88 -7.66 -16.47
C LYS A 277 -8.28 -8.94 -15.75
N GLU A 278 -7.99 -9.06 -14.46
CA GLU A 278 -8.42 -10.21 -13.64
C GLU A 278 -9.95 -10.26 -13.50
N ALA A 279 -10.58 -9.12 -13.21
CA ALA A 279 -12.03 -8.97 -13.11
C ALA A 279 -12.75 -9.32 -14.42
N ALA A 280 -12.11 -9.13 -15.57
CA ALA A 280 -12.66 -9.53 -16.88
C ALA A 280 -12.96 -11.03 -16.96
N GLY A 281 -12.15 -11.88 -16.31
CA GLY A 281 -12.37 -13.32 -16.25
C GLY A 281 -13.57 -13.70 -15.38
N ILE A 282 -13.80 -12.99 -14.27
CA ILE A 282 -14.95 -13.25 -13.38
C ILE A 282 -16.25 -12.68 -13.96
N TRP A 283 -16.20 -11.48 -14.52
CA TRP A 283 -17.34 -10.78 -15.13
C TRP A 283 -17.57 -11.20 -16.60
N GLN A 284 -16.69 -11.98 -17.22
CA GLN A 284 -16.83 -12.40 -18.63
C GLN A 284 -17.03 -11.20 -19.59
N ASN A 285 -16.27 -10.12 -19.37
CA ASN A 285 -16.40 -8.87 -20.12
C ASN A 285 -15.04 -8.36 -20.60
N ASN A 286 -14.73 -8.64 -21.87
CA ASN A 286 -13.45 -8.29 -22.50
C ASN A 286 -13.17 -6.78 -22.52
N ARG A 287 -14.18 -5.92 -22.42
CA ARG A 287 -13.98 -4.47 -22.33
C ARG A 287 -13.16 -4.08 -21.09
N LEU A 288 -13.23 -4.88 -20.01
CA LEU A 288 -12.41 -4.64 -18.83
C LEU A 288 -10.91 -4.92 -19.09
N VAL A 289 -10.59 -5.85 -19.99
CA VAL A 289 -9.19 -6.09 -20.41
C VAL A 289 -8.64 -4.85 -21.11
N GLU A 290 -9.37 -4.33 -22.09
CA GLU A 290 -8.97 -3.12 -22.84
C GLU A 290 -8.78 -1.91 -21.92
N LEU A 291 -9.71 -1.71 -20.97
CA LEU A 291 -9.60 -0.64 -19.97
C LEU A 291 -8.38 -0.87 -19.06
N GLY A 292 -8.13 -2.11 -18.65
CA GLY A 292 -6.96 -2.48 -17.85
C GLY A 292 -5.65 -2.16 -18.57
N GLU A 293 -5.56 -2.47 -19.86
CA GLU A 293 -4.42 -2.13 -20.71
C GLU A 293 -4.20 -0.61 -20.83
N GLN A 294 -5.28 0.16 -20.95
CA GLN A 294 -5.20 1.63 -20.94
C GLN A 294 -4.65 2.16 -19.61
N PHE A 295 -5.09 1.61 -18.47
CA PHE A 295 -4.56 1.95 -17.15
C PHE A 295 -3.06 1.64 -17.01
N ILE A 296 -2.64 0.49 -17.52
CA ILE A 296 -1.24 0.08 -17.53
C ILE A 296 -0.42 1.00 -18.46
N ALA A 297 -0.93 1.34 -19.64
CA ALA A 297 -0.25 2.24 -20.56
C ALA A 297 0.01 3.62 -19.94
N VAL A 298 -0.98 4.22 -19.27
CA VAL A 298 -0.81 5.51 -18.58
C VAL A 298 0.11 5.45 -17.37
N SER A 299 0.29 4.27 -16.77
CA SER A 299 1.22 4.08 -15.66
C SER A 299 2.68 4.39 -16.05
N PHE A 300 3.04 4.13 -17.31
CA PHE A 300 4.35 4.47 -17.88
C PHE A 300 4.49 5.97 -18.20
N TYR A 301 3.41 6.66 -18.59
CA TYR A 301 3.45 8.11 -18.84
C TYR A 301 3.59 8.92 -17.54
N GLY A 302 3.11 8.41 -16.40
CA GLY A 302 3.45 8.95 -15.08
C GLY A 302 4.95 8.93 -14.77
N MET A 303 5.70 7.97 -15.34
CA MET A 303 7.16 7.93 -15.28
C MET A 303 7.81 8.96 -16.22
N LEU A 304 7.17 9.34 -17.34
CA LEU A 304 7.69 10.38 -18.26
C LEU A 304 7.61 11.81 -17.69
N LEU A 305 6.72 12.11 -16.73
CA LEU A 305 6.83 13.35 -15.95
C LEU A 305 8.16 13.46 -15.18
N GLN A 306 8.84 12.33 -14.92
CA GLN A 306 10.17 12.28 -14.31
C GLN A 306 11.28 12.69 -15.29
N SER A 307 11.13 12.42 -16.60
CA SER A 307 12.10 12.84 -17.63
C SER A 307 11.86 14.27 -18.13
N CYS A 308 10.62 14.77 -18.06
CA CYS A 308 10.28 16.14 -18.49
C CYS A 308 10.84 17.26 -17.58
N CYS A 309 11.39 16.94 -16.40
CA CYS A 309 12.14 17.93 -15.60
C CYS A 309 13.44 18.42 -16.27
N GLY A 310 13.88 17.81 -17.38
CA GLY A 310 15.02 18.28 -18.20
C GLY A 310 14.66 18.86 -19.57
N SER A 311 13.48 18.54 -20.14
CA SER A 311 13.29 18.63 -21.60
C SER A 311 11.90 19.07 -22.08
N CYS A 312 11.12 19.82 -21.29
CA CYS A 312 9.87 20.41 -21.79
C CYS A 312 10.12 21.61 -22.72
N ARG A 313 10.61 21.34 -23.92
CA ARG A 313 10.33 22.15 -25.13
C ARG A 313 9.77 21.20 -26.18
N LYS A 314 8.54 21.50 -26.62
CA LYS A 314 7.83 20.94 -27.77
C LYS A 314 7.26 19.53 -27.58
N GLN A 315 5.97 19.44 -27.31
CA GLN A 315 4.97 18.94 -28.27
C GLN A 315 3.59 18.92 -27.59
N GLY A 316 2.60 19.52 -28.26
CA GLY A 316 1.23 19.64 -27.78
C GLY A 316 0.50 18.31 -27.92
N ILE A 317 -0.03 17.82 -26.80
CA ILE A 317 -0.99 16.71 -26.77
C ILE A 317 -2.09 17.14 -25.79
N TYR A 318 -2.99 17.99 -26.28
CA TYR A 318 -4.29 18.27 -25.66
C TYR A 318 -5.29 18.60 -26.78
N SER A 319 -5.63 17.59 -27.58
CA SER A 319 -6.78 17.65 -28.50
C SER A 319 -7.42 16.27 -28.59
N CYS A 320 -8.07 15.85 -27.50
CA CYS A 320 -9.07 14.79 -27.52
C CYS A 320 -9.87 14.89 -26.22
N CYS A 321 -10.80 15.85 -26.17
CA CYS A 321 -11.95 15.95 -25.27
C CYS A 321 -12.71 17.25 -25.64
N THR A 322 -13.35 17.23 -26.80
CA THR A 322 -14.58 17.99 -27.09
C THR A 322 -15.59 16.97 -27.57
#